data_AF-A0A1E4DN16-F1
#
_entry.id   AF-A0A1E4DN16-F1
#
_cell.length_a   1.000
_cell.length_b   1.000
_cell.length_c   1.000
_cell.angle_alpha   90.00
_cell.angle_beta   90.00
_cell.angle_gamma   90.00
#
_symmetry.space_group_name_H-M   'P 1'
#
loop_
_entity.id
_entity.type
_entity.pdbx_description
1 polymer ?
#
loop_
_entity_poly.entity_id
_entity_poly.type
_entity_poly.pdbx_seq_one_letter_code
_entity_poly.pdbx_strand_id
1 'polypeptide(L)'
;MLEVSALVTSSSMTSLRFLSIRQPVNEHVQTTPSANGDTPQKHVQVDLEWDGLDHNKQQIPIGSYEYEVRVKLLSNGEKGQRTQMLSWPKRGKIVVKH
;
A
#
# COMPACT_ATOMS: atom_id res chain seq x y z
N MET A 1 -6.74 -7.01 10.57
CA MET A 1 -6.71 -5.68 9.94
C MET A 1 -5.61 -5.68 8.89
N LEU A 2 -5.93 -5.34 7.65
CA LEU A 2 -4.93 -5.20 6.58
C LEU A 2 -4.32 -3.80 6.66
N GLU A 3 -3.00 -3.71 6.69
CA GLU A 3 -2.27 -2.45 6.53
C GLU A 3 -1.56 -2.48 5.17
N VAL A 4 -1.83 -1.48 4.34
CA VAL A 4 -1.11 -1.25 3.10
C VAL A 4 -0.45 0.11 3.20
N SER A 5 0.85 0.14 2.96
CA SER A 5 1.68 1.34 3.10
C SER A 5 2.58 1.52 1.91
N ALA A 6 2.88 2.78 1.58
CA ALA A 6 3.84 3.14 0.55
C ALA A 6 4.83 4.17 1.10
N LEU A 7 6.10 4.00 0.78
CA LEU A 7 7.11 5.06 0.92
C LEU A 7 7.46 5.56 -0.47
N VAL A 8 7.24 6.85 -0.73
CA VAL A 8 7.61 7.55 -1.95
C VAL A 8 8.85 8.39 -1.66
N THR A 9 9.86 8.31 -2.52
CA THR A 9 11.18 8.92 -2.29
C THR A 9 11.75 9.48 -3.58
N SER A 10 12.26 10.71 -3.55
CA SER A 10 13.06 11.26 -4.66
C SER A 10 14.43 10.58 -4.72
N SER A 11 15.07 10.54 -5.88
CA SER A 11 16.44 9.99 -6.00
C SER A 11 17.48 10.71 -5.14
N SER A 12 17.25 12.00 -4.86
CA SER A 12 18.08 12.81 -3.95
C SER A 12 17.79 12.57 -2.46
N MET A 13 16.73 11.81 -2.13
CA MET A 13 16.20 11.64 -0.77
C MET A 13 15.84 12.95 -0.06
N THR A 14 15.64 14.04 -0.79
CA THR A 14 15.23 15.34 -0.22
C THR A 14 13.71 15.45 -0.09
N SER A 15 12.96 14.68 -0.87
CA SER A 15 11.50 14.64 -0.81
C SER A 15 11.05 13.21 -0.55
N LEU A 16 10.38 13.00 0.58
CA LEU A 16 9.83 11.70 0.97
C LEU A 16 8.40 11.86 1.47
N ARG A 17 7.54 10.87 1.18
CA ARG A 17 6.20 10.77 1.74
C ARG A 17 5.89 9.32 2.14
N PHE A 18 5.36 9.14 3.34
CA PHE A 18 4.83 7.87 3.78
C PHE A 18 3.29 7.91 3.75
N LEU A 19 2.69 6.92 3.10
CA LEU A 19 1.25 6.72 2.99
C LEU A 19 0.90 5.40 3.67
N SER A 20 -0.21 5.36 4.40
CA SER A 20 -0.68 4.15 5.05
C SER A 20 -2.19 4.17 5.20
N ILE A 21 -2.82 3.07 4.86
CA ILE A 21 -4.24 2.83 5.14
C ILE A 21 -4.42 1.49 5.84
N ARG A 22 -5.46 1.43 6.68
CA ARG A 22 -5.84 0.23 7.43
C ARG A 22 -7.30 -0.07 7.19
N GLN A 23 -7.60 -1.29 6.77
CA GLN A 23 -8.98 -1.74 6.56
C GLN A 23 -9.23 -3.17 7.02
N PRO A 24 -10.43 -3.49 7.53
CA PRO A 24 -10.83 -4.86 7.81
C PRO A 24 -10.83 -5.69 6.52
N VAL A 25 -10.21 -6.88 6.57
CA VAL A 25 -10.09 -7.76 5.39
C VAL A 25 -11.47 -8.23 4.92
N ASN A 26 -12.31 -8.67 5.85
CA ASN A 26 -13.57 -9.37 5.54
C ASN A 26 -14.66 -8.47 4.94
N GLU A 27 -14.60 -7.16 5.18
CA GLU A 27 -15.59 -6.20 4.69
C GLU A 27 -15.34 -5.77 3.25
N HIS A 28 -14.10 -5.90 2.76
CA HIS A 28 -13.66 -5.43 1.44
C HIS A 28 -13.29 -6.57 0.49
N VAL A 29 -13.71 -7.80 0.80
CA VAL A 29 -13.49 -8.96 -0.08
C VAL A 29 -14.46 -8.91 -1.25
N GLN A 30 -13.92 -8.68 -2.45
CA GLN A 30 -14.60 -8.98 -3.69
C GLN A 30 -14.47 -10.48 -3.99
N THR A 31 -15.60 -11.11 -4.29
CA THR A 31 -15.67 -12.52 -4.67
C THR A 31 -15.94 -12.59 -6.16
N THR A 32 -14.96 -13.02 -6.94
CA THR A 32 -15.13 -13.19 -8.39
C THR A 32 -15.61 -14.61 -8.65
N PRO A 33 -16.76 -14.83 -9.33
CA PRO A 33 -17.24 -16.17 -9.63
C PRO A 33 -16.25 -16.89 -10.56
N SER A 34 -15.72 -18.04 -10.13
CA SER A 34 -14.89 -18.90 -10.98
C SER A 34 -15.77 -19.61 -12.00
N ALA A 35 -15.52 -19.41 -13.29
CA ALA A 35 -16.31 -20.00 -14.38
C ALA A 35 -16.18 -21.54 -14.49
N ASN A 36 -15.20 -22.15 -13.83
CA ASN A 36 -14.81 -23.56 -14.03
C ASN A 36 -14.97 -24.47 -12.80
N GLY A 37 -15.79 -24.10 -11.80
CA GLY A 37 -16.01 -24.93 -10.61
C GLY A 37 -14.87 -24.90 -9.57
N ASP A 38 -13.83 -24.10 -9.82
CA ASP A 38 -12.78 -23.82 -8.84
C ASP A 38 -13.28 -22.93 -7.70
N THR A 39 -12.62 -23.00 -6.54
CA THR A 39 -12.91 -22.14 -5.39
C THR A 39 -12.86 -20.67 -5.81
N PRO A 40 -13.85 -19.85 -5.40
CA PRO A 40 -13.90 -18.45 -5.78
C PRO A 40 -12.70 -17.71 -5.19
N GLN A 41 -11.96 -16.98 -6.04
CA GLN A 41 -10.83 -16.17 -5.59
C GLN A 41 -11.33 -14.94 -4.83
N LYS A 42 -10.75 -14.71 -3.66
CA LYS A 42 -11.04 -13.57 -2.80
C LYS A 42 -10.00 -12.49 -3.06
N HIS A 43 -10.44 -11.33 -3.50
CA HIS A 43 -9.58 -10.17 -3.73
C HIS A 43 -9.94 -9.04 -2.79
N VAL A 44 -8.94 -8.31 -2.29
CA VAL A 44 -9.15 -7.07 -1.54
C VAL A 44 -8.54 -5.95 -2.37
N GLN A 45 -9.38 -5.01 -2.82
CA GLN A 45 -8.92 -3.81 -3.50
C GLN A 45 -8.51 -2.76 -2.47
N VAL A 46 -7.38 -2.09 -2.74
CA VAL A 46 -6.80 -1.11 -1.83
C VAL A 46 -6.25 0.06 -2.64
N ASP A 47 -6.77 1.25 -2.39
CA ASP A 47 -6.34 2.46 -3.07
C ASP A 47 -5.49 3.32 -2.12
N LEU A 48 -4.26 3.62 -2.55
CA LEU A 48 -3.34 4.52 -1.86
C LEU A 48 -3.16 5.77 -2.69
N GLU A 49 -3.69 6.89 -2.19
CA GLU A 49 -3.62 8.18 -2.86
C GLU A 49 -2.50 9.04 -2.29
N TRP A 50 -1.78 9.71 -3.18
CA TRP A 50 -0.76 10.68 -2.83
C TRP A 50 -1.21 12.07 -3.26
N ASP A 51 -1.21 13.01 -2.31
CA ASP A 51 -1.55 14.42 -2.50
C ASP A 51 -0.48 15.24 -3.24
N GLY A 52 0.66 14.64 -3.59
CA GLY A 52 1.79 15.34 -4.21
C GLY A 52 2.59 16.18 -3.21
N LEU A 53 2.43 15.95 -1.90
CA LEU A 53 3.21 16.62 -0.87
C LEU A 53 4.26 15.69 -0.25
N ASP A 54 5.35 16.24 0.24
CA ASP A 54 6.33 15.51 1.04
C ASP A 54 5.88 15.40 2.52
N HIS A 55 6.78 14.89 3.37
CA HIS A 55 6.58 14.74 4.83
C HIS A 55 6.53 16.08 5.57
N ASN A 56 7.08 17.15 4.98
CA ASN A 56 6.99 18.51 5.49
C ASN A 56 5.74 19.24 4.98
N LYS A 57 4.85 18.53 4.27
CA LYS A 57 3.66 19.07 3.62
C LYS A 57 3.98 20.12 2.55
N GLN A 58 5.17 20.05 1.96
CA GLN A 58 5.58 20.91 0.86
C GLN A 58 5.27 20.22 -0.47
N GLN A 59 4.91 21.01 -1.47
CA GLN A 59 4.73 20.52 -2.83
C GLN A 59 6.04 19.93 -3.32
N ILE A 60 6.00 18.68 -3.77
CA ILE A 60 7.18 18.05 -4.35
C ILE A 60 7.50 18.60 -5.74
N PRO A 61 8.79 18.76 -6.09
CA PRO A 61 9.19 19.15 -7.43
C PRO A 61 8.75 18.15 -8.51
N ILE A 62 8.75 18.60 -9.75
CA ILE A 62 8.61 17.72 -10.91
C ILE A 62 9.82 16.81 -11.02
N GLY A 63 9.57 15.54 -11.33
CA GLY A 63 10.64 14.56 -11.46
C GLY A 63 10.16 13.12 -11.32
N SER A 64 11.15 12.22 -11.29
CA SER A 64 10.93 10.80 -11.05
C SER A 64 11.07 10.49 -9.56
N TYR A 65 10.12 9.73 -9.05
CA TYR A 65 10.10 9.26 -7.66
C TYR A 65 10.03 7.74 -7.66
N GLU A 66 10.71 7.13 -6.70
CA GLU A 66 10.63 5.71 -6.44
C GLU A 66 9.60 5.47 -5.35
N TYR A 67 8.85 4.37 -5.46
CA TYR A 67 7.95 3.96 -4.39
C TYR A 67 8.19 2.50 -4.00
N GLU A 68 7.94 2.21 -2.73
CA GLU A 68 7.87 0.85 -2.19
C GLU A 68 6.57 0.63 -1.44
N VAL A 69 5.73 -0.28 -1.95
CA VAL A 69 4.48 -0.72 -1.31
C VAL A 69 4.74 -1.96 -0.47
N ARG A 70 4.23 -1.95 0.76
CA ARG A 70 4.25 -3.08 1.71
C ARG A 70 2.84 -3.40 2.17
N VAL A 71 2.54 -4.70 2.24
CA VAL A 71 1.26 -5.23 2.73
C VAL A 71 1.51 -6.08 3.97
N LYS A 72 0.80 -5.76 5.04
CA LYS A 72 0.91 -6.44 6.33
C LYS A 72 -0.47 -6.79 6.86
N LEU A 73 -0.57 -7.93 7.53
CA LEU A 73 -1.73 -8.30 8.34
C LEU A 73 -1.42 -8.04 9.81
N LEU A 74 -2.17 -7.13 10.40
CA LEU A 74 -2.22 -6.94 11.84
C LEU A 74 -3.27 -7.90 12.40
N SER A 75 -2.80 -8.80 13.26
CA SER A 75 -3.63 -9.81 13.94
C SER A 75 -3.38 -9.75 15.44
N ASN A 76 -4.42 -10.02 16.24
CA ASN A 76 -4.27 -10.16 17.68
C ASN A 76 -4.00 -11.63 17.97
N GLY A 77 -2.79 -11.95 18.41
CA GLY A 77 -2.43 -13.30 18.87
C GLY A 77 -2.52 -13.42 20.39
N GLU A 78 -2.34 -14.65 20.90
CA GLU A 78 -2.36 -14.95 22.34
C GLU A 78 -1.36 -14.13 23.17
N LYS A 79 -0.25 -13.69 22.56
CA LYS A 79 0.79 -12.86 23.20
C LYS A 79 0.70 -11.38 22.81
N GLY A 80 -0.45 -10.91 22.35
CA GLY A 80 -0.68 -9.53 21.92
C GLY A 80 -0.66 -9.33 20.41
N GLN A 81 -0.66 -8.07 19.98
CA GLN A 81 -0.75 -7.70 18.57
C GLN A 81 0.52 -8.13 17.81
N ARG A 82 0.32 -8.81 16.68
CA ARG A 82 1.38 -9.28 15.78
C ARG A 82 1.18 -8.73 14.39
N THR A 83 2.29 -8.47 13.72
CA THR A 83 2.33 -8.05 12.32
C THR A 83 2.92 -9.17 11.48
N GLN A 84 2.18 -9.62 10.47
CA GLN A 84 2.65 -10.58 9.48
C GLN A 84 2.78 -9.89 8.14
N MET A 85 3.95 -10.00 7.49
CA MET A 85 4.09 -9.53 6.11
C MET A 85 3.41 -10.52 5.18
N LEU A 86 2.47 -10.05 4.33
CA LEU A 86 1.70 -10.93 3.45
C LEU A 86 2.37 -11.14 2.09
N SER A 87 3.25 -10.23 1.68
CA SER A 87 3.94 -10.31 0.39
C SER A 87 5.32 -9.65 0.47
N TRP A 88 6.18 -10.00 -0.49
CA TRP A 88 7.37 -9.19 -0.75
C TRP A 88 7.00 -7.74 -1.09
N PRO A 89 7.82 -6.76 -0.67
CA PRO A 89 7.60 -5.37 -1.06
C PRO A 89 7.57 -5.23 -2.58
N LYS A 90 6.63 -4.42 -3.08
CA LYS A 90 6.54 -4.08 -4.50
C LYS A 90 7.16 -2.70 -4.72
N ARG A 91 7.99 -2.57 -5.73
CA ARG A 91 8.71 -1.32 -6.04
C ARG A 91 8.37 -0.84 -7.44
N GLY A 92 8.40 0.46 -7.63
CA GLY A 92 8.21 1.06 -8.94
C GLY A 92 8.63 2.52 -8.97
N LYS A 93 8.34 3.17 -10.10
CA LYS A 93 8.60 4.58 -10.32
C LYS A 93 7.34 5.30 -10.74
N ILE A 94 7.19 6.53 -10.28
CA ILE A 94 6.16 7.47 -10.72
C ILE A 94 6.83 8.74 -11.21
N VAL A 95 6.27 9.34 -12.26
CA VAL A 95 6.74 10.60 -12.82
C VAL A 95 5.70 11.66 -12.53
N VAL A 96 6.11 12.71 -11.83
CA VAL A 96 5.29 13.86 -11.51
C VAL A 96 5.51 14.88 -12.60
N LYS A 97 4.42 15.34 -13.22
CA LYS A 97 4.41 16.26 -14.36
C LYS A 97 3.56 17.49 -13.99
N HIS A 98 3.73 18.57 -14.76
CA HIS A 98 2.83 19.73 -14.75
C HIS A 98 1.42 19.35 -15.20
#